data_AF-J9RNW3-F1
#
_entry.id   AF-J9RNW3-F1
#
_cell.length_a   1.000
_cell.length_b   1.000
_cell.length_c   1.000
_cell.angle_alpha   90.00
_cell.angle_beta   90.00
_cell.angle_gamma   90.00
#
_symmetry.space_group_name_H-M   'P 1'
#
loop_
_entity.id
_entity.type
_entity.pdbx_description
1 polymer ?
#
loop_
_entity_poly.entity_id
_entity_poly.type
_entity_poly.pdbx_seq_one_letter_code
_entity_poly.pdbx_strand_id
1 'polypeptide(L)'
;MSLIVIGEAATKVMDGYVEFTQAHADVPWRSMRNMRNRMAHGYFDINLDVVWETVQEWLPALLQQLPAVRQDADDEDRNDKGMEP
;
A
#
# COMPACT_ATOMS: atom_id res chain seq x y z
N MET A 1 -2.34 -7.87 -14.14
CA MET A 1 -2.26 -6.40 -14.01
C MET A 1 -2.64 -5.86 -12.63
N SER A 2 -3.10 -6.68 -11.68
CA SER A 2 -3.60 -6.19 -10.38
C SER A 2 -2.52 -5.67 -9.43
N LEU A 3 -1.34 -6.30 -9.41
CA LEU A 3 -0.25 -5.92 -8.50
C LEU A 3 0.34 -4.52 -8.82
N ILE A 4 0.32 -4.10 -10.09
CA ILE A 4 0.81 -2.77 -10.51
C ILE A 4 -0.09 -1.68 -9.92
N VAL A 5 -1.40 -1.91 -9.89
CA VAL A 5 -2.39 -0.98 -9.34
C VAL A 5 -2.16 -0.77 -7.85
N ILE A 6 -1.85 -1.84 -7.11
CA ILE A 6 -1.53 -1.76 -5.67
C ILE A 6 -0.31 -0.87 -5.45
N GLY A 7 0.75 -1.04 -6.25
CA GLY A 7 1.95 -0.21 -6.13
C GLY A 7 1.75 1.26 -6.51
N GLU A 8 0.91 1.54 -7.51
CA GLU A 8 0.52 2.90 -7.89
C GLU A 8 -0.30 3.57 -6.78
N ALA A 9 -1.27 2.85 -6.20
CA ALA A 9 -2.08 3.35 -5.09
C ALA A 9 -1.22 3.65 -3.85
N ALA A 10 -0.33 2.72 -3.48
CA ALA A 10 0.60 2.92 -2.36
C ALA A 10 1.50 4.14 -2.59
N THR A 11 1.97 4.37 -3.82
CA THR A 11 2.78 5.55 -4.17
C THR A 11 2.01 6.84 -3.93
N LYS A 12 0.74 6.91 -4.36
CA LYS A 12 -0.10 8.11 -4.15
C LYS A 12 -0.36 8.40 -2.68
N VAL A 13 -0.61 7.36 -1.88
CA VAL A 13 -0.80 7.53 -0.42
C VAL A 13 0.48 8.05 0.23
N MET A 14 1.63 7.46 -0.10
CA MET A 14 2.93 7.92 0.41
C MET A 14 3.26 9.35 0.02
N ASP A 15 2.96 9.75 -1.21
CA ASP A 15 3.30 11.09 -1.71
C ASP A 15 2.30 12.15 -1.22
N GLY A 16 1.05 11.79 -0.94
CA GLY A 16 -0.03 12.71 -0.52
C GLY A 16 -0.29 12.77 0.99
N TYR A 17 0.07 11.73 1.75
CA TYR A 17 -0.27 11.59 3.17
C TYR A 17 0.93 11.01 3.94
N VAL A 18 2.02 11.78 3.99
CA VAL A 18 3.30 11.33 4.57
C VAL A 18 3.13 10.95 6.04
N GLU A 19 2.47 11.79 6.83
CA GLU A 19 2.21 11.62 8.25
C GLU A 19 1.43 10.32 8.53
N PHE A 20 0.39 10.07 7.74
CA PHE A 20 -0.40 8.84 7.80
C PHE A 20 0.46 7.60 7.54
N THR A 21 1.32 7.62 6.51
CA THR A 21 2.21 6.48 6.23
C THR A 21 3.30 6.29 7.29
N GLN A 22 3.67 7.33 8.05
CA GLN A 22 4.58 7.22 9.19
C GLN A 22 3.88 6.63 10.41
N ALA A 23 2.60 6.98 10.64
CA ALA A 23 1.79 6.39 11.70
C ALA A 23 1.52 4.89 11.47
N HIS A 24 1.33 4.50 10.20
CA HIS A 24 1.10 3.11 9.77
C HIS A 24 2.35 2.49 9.13
N ALA A 25 3.49 2.54 9.82
CA ALA A 25 4.78 2.07 9.30
C ALA A 25 4.92 0.53 9.23
N ASP A 26 3.99 -0.20 9.85
CA ASP A 26 3.85 -1.66 9.76
C ASP A 26 3.32 -2.11 8.40
N VAL A 27 2.57 -1.26 7.72
CA VAL A 27 2.12 -1.50 6.35
C VAL A 27 3.31 -1.36 5.38
N PRO A 28 3.53 -2.33 4.49
CA PRO A 28 4.71 -2.37 3.61
C PRO A 28 4.62 -1.43 2.40
N TRP A 29 4.37 -0.13 2.62
CA TRP A 29 4.15 0.89 1.57
C TRP A 29 5.25 0.93 0.51
N ARG A 30 6.52 0.96 0.95
CA ARG A 30 7.69 0.98 0.06
C ARG A 30 7.80 -0.29 -0.77
N SER A 31 7.50 -1.45 -0.19
CA SER A 31 7.53 -2.72 -0.90
C SER A 31 6.44 -2.78 -1.98
N MET A 32 5.25 -2.26 -1.70
CA MET A 32 4.18 -2.13 -2.70
C MET A 32 4.58 -1.21 -3.86
N ARG A 33 5.19 -0.05 -3.57
CA ARG A 33 5.75 0.85 -4.59
C ARG A 33 6.83 0.15 -5.43
N ASN A 34 7.71 -0.61 -4.79
CA ASN A 34 8.79 -1.33 -5.49
C ASN A 34 8.27 -2.49 -6.37
N MET A 35 7.17 -3.13 -5.99
CA MET A 35 6.51 -4.17 -6.81
C MET A 35 6.10 -3.65 -8.19
N ARG A 36 5.56 -2.42 -8.27
CA ARG A 36 5.27 -1.74 -9.54
C ARG A 36 6.54 -1.63 -10.40
N ASN A 37 7.64 -1.16 -9.81
CA ASN A 37 8.90 -0.99 -10.52
C ASN A 37 9.45 -2.32 -11.03
N ARG A 38 9.32 -3.40 -10.25
CA ARG A 38 9.78 -4.74 -10.63
C ARG A 38 8.99 -5.36 -11.77
N MET A 39 7.67 -5.14 -11.83
CA MET A 39 6.85 -5.60 -12.97
C MET A 39 6.98 -4.72 -14.22
N ALA A 40 7.29 -3.43 -14.05
CA ALA A 40 7.42 -2.49 -15.17
C ALA A 40 8.79 -2.58 -15.87
N HIS A 41 9.87 -2.99 -15.18
CA HIS A 41 11.24 -2.93 -15.68
C HIS A 41 11.81 -4.21 -16.35
N GLY A 42 10.99 -5.22 -16.67
CA GLY A 42 11.47 -6.25 -17.59
C GLY A 42 10.74 -7.57 -17.49
N TYR A 43 9.97 -7.88 -18.53
CA TYR A 43 9.29 -9.17 -18.74
C TYR A 43 10.26 -10.38 -18.78
N PHE A 44 11.58 -10.15 -18.80
CA PHE A 44 12.63 -11.17 -18.84
C PHE A 44 13.27 -11.52 -17.48
N ASP A 45 13.02 -10.72 -16.43
CA ASP A 45 13.70 -10.87 -15.12
C ASP A 45 12.72 -10.93 -13.94
N ILE A 46 11.44 -11.21 -14.22
CA ILE A 46 10.43 -11.40 -13.17
C ILE A 46 10.74 -12.71 -12.46
N ASN A 47 11.27 -12.60 -11.24
CA ASN A 47 11.41 -13.74 -10.35
C ASN A 47 10.00 -14.22 -9.93
N LEU A 48 9.57 -15.35 -10.50
CA LEU A 48 8.26 -15.94 -10.22
C LEU A 48 8.10 -16.40 -8.78
N ASP A 49 9.18 -16.77 -8.09
CA ASP A 49 9.13 -17.13 -6.67
C ASP A 49 8.71 -15.92 -5.83
N VAL A 50 9.24 -14.73 -6.15
CA VAL A 50 8.83 -13.48 -5.48
C VAL A 50 7.37 -13.16 -5.76
N VAL A 51 6.89 -13.37 -6.99
CA VAL A 51 5.47 -13.16 -7.32
C VAL A 51 4.58 -14.13 -6.56
N TRP A 52 4.99 -15.41 -6.52
CA TRP A 52 4.27 -16.47 -5.82
C TRP A 52 4.20 -16.21 -4.32
N GLU A 53 5.33 -15.91 -3.68
CA GLU A 53 5.42 -15.53 -2.27
C GLU A 53 4.56 -14.29 -1.98
N THR A 54 4.60 -13.28 -2.86
CA THR A 54 3.80 -12.07 -2.67
C THR A 54 2.30 -12.40 -2.65
N VAL A 55 1.84 -13.26 -3.55
CA VAL A 55 0.42 -13.65 -3.63
C VAL A 55 0.02 -14.53 -2.45
N GLN A 56 0.90 -15.43 -2.01
CA GLN A 56 0.57 -16.44 -1.00
C GLN A 56 0.75 -15.96 0.44
N GLU A 57 1.68 -15.04 0.70
CA GLU A 57 2.03 -14.63 2.07
C GLU A 57 1.78 -13.14 2.29
N TRP A 58 2.31 -12.30 1.41
CA TRP A 58 2.35 -10.85 1.65
C TRP A 58 0.98 -10.18 1.43
N LEU A 59 0.26 -10.57 0.37
CA LEU A 59 -1.09 -10.04 0.10
C LEU A 59 -2.10 -10.44 1.18
N PRO A 60 -2.18 -11.71 1.64
CA PRO A 60 -3.05 -12.07 2.75
C PRO A 60 -2.73 -11.30 4.03
N ALA A 61 -1.44 -11.15 4.38
CA ALA A 61 -1.02 -10.38 5.54
C ALA A 61 -1.46 -8.91 5.43
N LEU A 62 -1.26 -8.28 4.27
CA LEU A 62 -1.71 -6.91 4.00
C LEU A 62 -3.23 -6.78 4.14
N LEU A 63 -4.01 -7.74 3.60
CA LEU A 63 -5.47 -7.73 3.70
C LEU A 63 -5.97 -7.81 5.15
N GLN A 64 -5.22 -8.42 6.06
CA GLN A 64 -5.58 -8.43 7.49
C GLN A 64 -5.32 -7.09 8.18
N GLN A 65 -4.34 -6.31 7.71
CA GLN A 65 -3.99 -5.01 8.29
C GLN A 65 -4.90 -3.88 7.80
N LEU A 66 -5.29 -3.92 6.51
CA LEU A 66 -6.04 -2.83 5.87
C LEU A 66 -7.34 -2.40 6.56
N PRO A 67 -8.15 -3.28 7.19
CA PRO A 67 -9.36 -2.84 7.89
C PRO A 67 -9.08 -1.86 9.03
N ALA A 68 -8.03 -2.09 9.82
CA ALA A 68 -7.66 -1.21 10.93
C ALA A 68 -7.14 0.14 10.40
N VAL A 69 -6.25 0.09 9.40
CA VAL A 69 -5.69 1.28 8.74
C VAL A 69 -6.80 2.13 8.11
N ARG A 70 -7.81 1.50 7.51
CA ARG A 70 -8.96 2.21 6.92
C ARG A 70 -9.83 2.86 7.98
N GLN A 71 -10.09 2.19 9.10
CA GLN A 71 -10.86 2.78 10.20
C GLN A 71 -10.19 4.04 10.73
N ASP A 72 -8.87 3.99 10.93
CA ASP A 72 -8.09 5.14 11.37
C ASP A 72 -8.16 6.32 10.38
N ALA A 73 -8.08 6.03 9.08
CA ALA A 73 -8.26 7.04 8.03
C ALA A 73 -9.67 7.65 7.99
N ASP A 74 -10.72 6.84 8.21
CA ASP A 74 -12.11 7.31 8.25
C ASP A 74 -12.35 8.19 9.49
N ASP A 75 -11.68 7.90 10.61
CA ASP A 75 -11.77 8.69 11.85
C ASP A 75 -11.00 10.02 11.74
N GLU A 76 -9.85 10.05 11.06
CA GLU A 76 -9.13 11.30 10.74
C GLU A 76 -9.95 12.23 9.82
N ASP A 77 -10.58 11.72 8.75
CA ASP A 77 -11.41 12.53 7.84
C ASP A 77 -12.63 13.14 8.56
N ARG A 78 -13.21 12.41 9.53
CA ARG A 78 -14.28 12.94 10.39
C ARG A 78 -13.81 14.03 11.32
N ASN A 79 -12.59 13.94 11.82
CA ASN A 79 -12.04 14.92 12.74
C ASN A 79 -11.66 16.22 12.02
N ASP A 80 -11.19 16.14 10.76
CA ASP A 80 -10.88 17.30 9.92
C ASP A 80 -12.15 18.09 9.52
N LYS A 81 -13.25 17.39 9.21
CA LYS A 81 -14.56 18.03 8.89
C LYS A 81 -15.32 18.56 10.11
N GLY A 82 -14.85 18.26 11.33
CA GLY A 82 -15.40 18.81 12.58
C GLY A 82 -14.93 20.24 12.89
N MET A 83 -14.02 20.79 12.08
CA MET A 83 -13.38 22.08 12.29
C MET A 83 -13.70 23.07 11.14
N GLU A 84 -14.98 23.25 10.80
CA GLU A 84 -15.40 24.45 10.06
C GLU A 84 -16.07 25.45 11.04
N PRO A 85 -15.63 26.73 11.08
CA PRO A 85 -16.21 27.78 11.93
C PRO A 85 -17.59 28.28 11.47
#